data_AF-Q4C1F6-F1
#
_entry.id   AF-Q4C1F6-F1
#
_cell.length_a   1.000
_cell.length_b   1.000
_cell.length_c   1.000
_cell.angle_alpha   90.00
_cell.angle_beta   90.00
_cell.angle_gamma   90.00
#
_symmetry.space_group_name_H-M   'P 1'
#
loop_
_entity.id
_entity.type
_entity.pdbx_description
1 polymer ?
#
loop_
_entity_poly.entity_id
_entity_poly.type
_entity_poly.pdbx_seq_one_letter_code
_entity_poly.pdbx_strand_id
1 'polypeptide(L)'
;MKHQKPSFSFIAKPFKNMTITAATALALVTGVSTEVEAAIINFDADTYAFSNPNTCTPQLPDTGGKCFVEDGFNVEAFSAQGIGTPAAFYSDGAHFHASNSYEAQHYNDVDRLLGIYLTLVDGGTFSLESLDYQLRENSDAIAGYSTDDTKILISTTFDPTEPVLGQFTEVSLGNQLGLPFQTLNLTEFEDITQVYIASSGDVNFDNITANSIPEPSSLVGLLLVGSMGFCFRRKESQR
;
A
#
# COMPACT_ATOMS: atom_id res chain seq x y z
N MET A 1 82.66 -4.57 -30.56
CA MET A 1 82.34 -3.66 -29.44
C MET A 1 81.61 -2.44 -29.97
N LYS A 2 80.32 -2.30 -29.63
CA LYS A 2 79.61 -1.01 -29.45
C LYS A 2 78.23 -1.33 -28.87
N HIS A 3 78.08 -1.05 -27.58
CA HIS A 3 76.83 -1.19 -26.84
C HIS A 3 75.83 -0.13 -27.31
N GLN A 4 74.61 -0.55 -27.67
CA GLN A 4 73.45 0.34 -27.69
C GLN A 4 72.76 0.27 -26.32
N LYS A 5 72.79 1.40 -25.61
CA LYS A 5 71.92 1.66 -24.45
C LYS A 5 70.53 2.03 -24.96
N PRO A 6 69.44 1.54 -24.35
CA PRO A 6 68.14 2.15 -24.55
C PRO A 6 68.06 3.45 -23.73
N SER A 7 67.66 4.55 -24.38
CA SER A 7 67.24 5.76 -23.69
C SER A 7 65.81 5.58 -23.19
N PHE A 8 65.59 5.88 -21.91
CA PHE A 8 64.26 6.06 -21.36
C PHE A 8 63.93 7.55 -21.40
N SER A 9 62.83 7.90 -22.08
CA SER A 9 62.23 9.24 -22.02
C SER A 9 60.96 9.17 -21.17
N PHE A 10 61.09 9.70 -19.96
CA PHE A 10 60.12 10.38 -19.10
C PHE A 10 58.76 10.80 -19.72
N ILE A 11 57.64 10.51 -19.05
CA ILE A 11 56.75 11.50 -18.37
C ILE A 11 55.34 10.94 -18.03
N ALA A 12 54.97 11.21 -16.77
CA ALA A 12 53.65 11.39 -16.15
C ALA A 12 52.60 10.26 -16.15
N LYS A 13 52.40 9.69 -14.95
CA LYS A 13 51.05 9.50 -14.38
C LYS A 13 50.39 10.89 -14.21
N PRO A 14 49.06 11.02 -14.34
CA PRO A 14 48.25 10.82 -13.14
C PRO A 14 46.95 10.07 -13.39
N PHE A 15 46.66 9.15 -12.46
CA PHE A 15 45.40 9.03 -11.75
C PHE A 15 44.27 9.94 -12.26
N LYS A 16 43.46 9.46 -13.20
CA LYS A 16 42.15 10.06 -13.52
C LYS A 16 40.97 9.08 -13.48
N ASN A 17 41.23 7.78 -13.36
CA ASN A 17 40.18 6.77 -13.54
C ASN A 17 39.71 6.07 -12.25
N MET A 18 40.28 6.40 -11.08
CA MET A 18 39.89 5.76 -9.81
C MET A 18 38.73 6.45 -9.08
N THR A 19 38.47 7.73 -9.35
CA THR A 19 37.37 8.47 -8.71
C THR A 19 36.03 8.21 -9.39
N ILE A 20 36.03 7.90 -10.69
CA ILE A 20 34.79 7.71 -11.46
C ILE A 20 34.13 6.36 -11.14
N THR A 21 34.90 5.31 -10.80
CA THR A 21 34.29 3.99 -10.52
C THR A 21 33.76 3.85 -9.10
N ALA A 22 34.34 4.53 -8.11
CA ALA A 22 33.77 4.56 -6.76
C ALA A 22 32.46 5.37 -6.73
N ALA A 23 32.37 6.44 -7.53
CA ALA A 23 31.15 7.25 -7.65
C ALA A 23 30.01 6.51 -8.39
N THR A 24 30.30 5.65 -9.37
CA THR A 24 29.26 4.88 -10.08
C THR A 24 28.74 3.71 -9.27
N ALA A 25 29.59 3.02 -8.50
CA ALA A 25 29.14 1.97 -7.59
C ALA A 25 28.33 2.53 -6.41
N LEU A 26 28.70 3.71 -5.90
CA LEU A 26 27.92 4.36 -4.85
C LEU A 26 26.59 4.91 -5.39
N ALA A 27 26.55 5.47 -6.61
CA ALA A 27 25.30 5.91 -7.25
C ALA A 27 24.33 4.76 -7.57
N LEU A 28 24.82 3.54 -7.79
CA LEU A 28 24.00 2.33 -7.94
C LEU A 28 23.51 1.76 -6.61
N VAL A 29 24.15 2.09 -5.49
CA VAL A 29 23.71 1.66 -4.14
C VAL A 29 22.84 2.73 -3.48
N THR A 30 23.07 4.02 -3.73
CA THR A 30 22.24 5.14 -3.24
C THR A 30 21.11 5.52 -4.20
N GLY A 31 21.17 5.10 -5.47
CA GLY A 31 20.11 5.30 -6.45
C GLY A 31 19.11 4.14 -6.54
N VAL A 32 19.32 3.07 -5.76
CA VAL A 32 18.41 1.91 -5.65
C VAL A 32 17.96 1.66 -4.21
N SER A 33 18.39 2.49 -3.25
CA SER A 33 17.46 2.89 -2.19
C SER A 33 16.39 3.76 -2.83
N THR A 34 15.51 3.15 -3.63
CA THR A 34 14.14 3.63 -3.69
C THR A 34 13.69 3.54 -2.25
N GLU A 35 13.73 4.65 -1.52
CA GLU A 35 12.70 4.84 -0.51
C GLU A 35 11.42 4.50 -1.26
N VAL A 36 10.81 3.38 -0.91
CA VAL A 36 9.49 3.05 -1.42
C VAL A 36 8.66 4.21 -0.93
N GLU A 37 8.40 5.16 -1.84
CA GLU A 37 7.55 6.29 -1.53
C GLU A 37 6.24 5.70 -1.05
N ALA A 38 5.77 6.19 0.10
CA ALA A 38 4.55 5.71 0.67
C ALA A 38 3.42 5.92 -0.34
N ALA A 39 2.69 4.85 -0.63
CA ALA A 39 1.50 4.96 -1.44
C ALA A 39 0.48 5.72 -0.62
N ILE A 40 -0.04 6.81 -1.17
CA ILE A 40 -1.13 7.57 -0.56
C ILE A 40 -2.34 7.39 -1.47
N ILE A 41 -3.24 6.53 -1.05
CA ILE A 41 -4.50 6.28 -1.76
C ILE A 41 -5.46 7.41 -1.41
N ASN A 42 -5.76 8.24 -2.40
CA ASN A 42 -6.61 9.41 -2.25
C ASN A 42 -7.91 9.16 -3.02
N PHE A 43 -9.06 9.56 -2.47
CA PHE A 43 -10.33 9.40 -3.19
C PHE A 43 -10.68 10.65 -3.99
N ASP A 44 -9.73 11.20 -4.75
CA ASP A 44 -9.87 12.47 -5.46
C ASP A 44 -11.04 12.45 -6.48
N ALA A 45 -12.00 13.35 -6.29
CA ALA A 45 -13.17 13.51 -7.17
C ALA A 45 -12.76 13.73 -8.63
N ASP A 46 -11.72 14.52 -8.90
CA ASP A 46 -11.33 14.79 -10.29
C ASP A 46 -10.79 13.53 -10.98
N THR A 47 -10.18 12.64 -10.21
CA THR A 47 -9.66 11.35 -10.67
C THR A 47 -10.79 10.32 -10.84
N TYR A 48 -11.77 10.27 -9.92
CA TYR A 48 -12.72 9.15 -9.81
C TYR A 48 -14.21 9.48 -10.04
N ALA A 49 -14.62 10.75 -10.09
CA ALA A 49 -16.03 11.14 -10.29
C ALA A 49 -16.55 10.88 -11.72
N PHE A 50 -15.66 10.62 -12.69
CA PHE A 50 -16.01 10.41 -14.10
C PHE A 50 -15.25 9.26 -14.78
N SER A 51 -14.16 8.76 -14.19
CA SER A 51 -13.53 7.53 -14.64
C SER A 51 -14.31 6.36 -14.06
N ASN A 52 -14.65 5.37 -14.88
CA ASN A 52 -15.16 4.12 -14.36
C ASN A 52 -13.98 3.48 -13.61
N PRO A 53 -13.96 3.40 -12.26
CA PRO A 53 -12.76 3.07 -11.53
C PRO A 53 -12.20 1.69 -11.85
N ASN A 54 -12.92 0.82 -12.59
CA ASN A 54 -12.54 -0.55 -13.01
C ASN A 54 -11.23 -0.63 -13.83
N THR A 55 -10.12 -0.20 -13.25
CA THR A 55 -8.77 -0.32 -13.79
C THR A 55 -8.09 -1.60 -13.31
N CYS A 56 -8.68 -2.29 -12.33
CA CYS A 56 -8.32 -3.67 -11.96
C CYS A 56 -9.47 -4.65 -12.15
N THR A 57 -9.14 -5.94 -11.98
CA THR A 57 -10.12 -7.00 -11.74
C THR A 57 -10.36 -7.09 -10.24
N PRO A 58 -11.61 -7.03 -9.76
CA PRO A 58 -11.93 -7.26 -8.35
C PRO A 58 -11.34 -8.59 -7.86
N GLN A 59 -10.76 -8.55 -6.66
CA GLN A 59 -10.06 -9.64 -6.01
C GLN A 59 -10.96 -10.42 -5.05
N LEU A 60 -12.02 -9.80 -4.52
CA LEU A 60 -12.96 -10.50 -3.65
C LEU A 60 -13.85 -11.48 -4.44
N PRO A 61 -14.23 -12.63 -3.83
CA PRO A 61 -15.09 -13.60 -4.48
C PRO A 61 -16.48 -13.01 -4.78
N ASP A 62 -17.06 -13.43 -5.90
CA ASP A 62 -18.36 -13.02 -6.44
C ASP A 62 -18.45 -11.53 -6.85
N THR A 63 -18.05 -11.25 -8.10
CA THR A 63 -18.23 -9.94 -8.80
C THR A 63 -18.00 -8.72 -7.91
N GLY A 64 -17.02 -8.79 -7.00
CA GLY A 64 -16.67 -7.76 -6.02
C GLY A 64 -16.61 -6.37 -6.66
N GLY A 65 -16.89 -5.34 -5.86
CA GLY A 65 -17.29 -4.03 -6.34
C GLY A 65 -16.27 -3.33 -7.25
N LYS A 66 -16.54 -2.05 -7.56
CA LYS A 66 -15.61 -1.27 -8.38
C LYS A 66 -14.24 -1.25 -7.73
N CYS A 67 -13.19 -1.42 -8.54
CA CYS A 67 -11.82 -1.43 -8.05
C CYS A 67 -10.90 -0.66 -8.99
N PHE A 68 -9.93 0.08 -8.45
CA PHE A 68 -8.89 0.78 -9.20
C PHE A 68 -7.49 0.43 -8.71
N VAL A 69 -6.46 0.78 -9.50
CA VAL A 69 -5.06 0.71 -9.11
C VAL A 69 -4.52 2.11 -8.82
N GLU A 70 -3.89 2.30 -7.66
CA GLU A 70 -3.19 3.53 -7.27
C GLU A 70 -1.88 3.16 -6.57
N ASP A 71 -0.76 3.74 -7.01
CA ASP A 71 0.58 3.55 -6.43
C ASP A 71 1.00 2.09 -6.15
N GLY A 72 0.58 1.17 -7.03
CA GLY A 72 0.91 -0.25 -6.93
C GLY A 72 -0.04 -1.08 -6.05
N PHE A 73 -1.11 -0.48 -5.54
CA PHE A 73 -2.18 -1.15 -4.79
C PHE A 73 -3.42 -1.33 -5.65
N ASN A 74 -4.07 -2.50 -5.55
CA ASN A 74 -5.48 -2.64 -5.92
C ASN A 74 -6.32 -2.12 -4.75
N VAL A 75 -7.23 -1.21 -5.06
CA VAL A 75 -8.19 -0.60 -4.14
C VAL A 75 -9.58 -0.99 -4.60
N GLU A 76 -10.27 -1.82 -3.82
CA GLU A 76 -11.59 -2.37 -4.17
C GLU A 76 -12.65 -1.96 -3.16
N ALA A 77 -13.81 -1.51 -3.65
CA ALA A 77 -14.98 -1.30 -2.80
C ALA A 77 -15.63 -2.65 -2.54
N PHE A 78 -15.98 -2.96 -1.29
CA PHE A 78 -16.73 -4.17 -0.97
C PHE A 78 -18.07 -3.85 -0.31
N SER A 79 -19.03 -4.77 -0.51
CA SER A 79 -20.34 -4.74 0.12
C SER A 79 -20.72 -6.15 0.53
N ALA A 80 -20.41 -6.54 1.77
CA ALA A 80 -20.86 -7.80 2.33
C ALA A 80 -22.33 -7.69 2.77
N GLN A 81 -23.17 -8.66 2.42
CA GLN A 81 -24.60 -8.68 2.74
C GLN A 81 -25.01 -9.99 3.41
N GLY A 82 -26.10 -9.96 4.19
CA GLY A 82 -26.60 -11.12 4.92
C GLY A 82 -25.60 -11.62 5.96
N ILE A 83 -24.81 -10.71 6.54
CA ILE A 83 -23.67 -11.03 7.40
C ILE A 83 -24.12 -11.86 8.62
N GLY A 84 -23.29 -12.82 9.01
CA GLY A 84 -23.58 -13.74 10.13
C GLY A 84 -24.54 -14.86 9.76
N THR A 85 -24.76 -15.09 8.46
CA THR A 85 -25.56 -16.21 7.96
C THR A 85 -24.77 -17.08 6.97
N PRO A 86 -25.10 -18.37 6.82
CA PRO A 86 -24.45 -19.24 5.82
C PRO A 86 -24.68 -18.82 4.35
N ALA A 87 -25.58 -17.88 4.10
CA ALA A 87 -25.89 -17.36 2.77
C ALA A 87 -25.25 -15.99 2.49
N ALA A 88 -24.39 -15.49 3.39
CA ALA A 88 -23.72 -14.22 3.22
C ALA A 88 -22.82 -14.21 1.98
N PHE A 89 -22.70 -13.04 1.35
CA PHE A 89 -21.96 -12.88 0.10
C PHE A 89 -21.41 -11.45 -0.06
N TYR A 90 -20.42 -11.29 -0.92
CA TYR A 90 -20.00 -9.96 -1.40
C TYR A 90 -20.82 -9.59 -2.64
N SER A 91 -21.39 -8.38 -2.65
CA SER A 91 -22.23 -7.88 -3.73
C SER A 91 -21.47 -7.05 -4.75
N ASP A 92 -21.85 -7.21 -6.01
CA ASP A 92 -21.41 -6.41 -7.17
C ASP A 92 -21.88 -4.95 -7.19
N GLY A 93 -22.81 -4.60 -6.29
CA GLY A 93 -23.32 -3.24 -6.15
C GLY A 93 -22.37 -2.28 -5.41
N ALA A 94 -21.23 -2.76 -4.90
CA ALA A 94 -20.28 -1.90 -4.19
C ALA A 94 -19.55 -0.92 -5.13
N HIS A 95 -19.47 0.34 -4.74
CA HIS A 95 -18.84 1.40 -5.52
C HIS A 95 -18.35 2.52 -4.62
N PHE A 96 -17.28 3.19 -5.04
CA PHE A 96 -16.73 4.37 -4.37
C PHE A 96 -17.57 5.63 -4.62
N HIS A 97 -17.65 6.50 -3.62
CA HIS A 97 -18.37 7.77 -3.58
C HIS A 97 -17.39 8.94 -3.44
N ALA A 98 -16.36 8.97 -4.29
CA ALA A 98 -15.28 9.96 -4.32
C ALA A 98 -15.72 11.40 -4.69
N SER A 99 -17.01 11.71 -4.84
CA SER A 99 -17.48 12.98 -5.41
C SER A 99 -17.07 14.24 -4.63
N ASN A 100 -16.63 14.08 -3.38
CA ASN A 100 -16.16 15.15 -2.52
C ASN A 100 -14.66 15.06 -2.21
N SER A 101 -13.92 14.26 -2.99
CA SER A 101 -12.51 13.92 -2.78
C SER A 101 -12.26 13.09 -1.51
N TYR A 102 -13.22 12.26 -1.11
CA TYR A 102 -13.10 11.28 -0.02
C TYR A 102 -14.08 10.11 -0.27
N GLU A 103 -13.85 8.96 0.34
CA GLU A 103 -14.78 7.83 0.33
C GLU A 103 -15.82 7.95 1.46
N ALA A 104 -17.08 8.10 1.09
CA ALA A 104 -18.18 8.40 2.00
C ALA A 104 -18.86 7.11 2.52
N GLN A 105 -18.20 6.37 3.42
CA GLN A 105 -18.81 5.18 4.04
C GLN A 105 -20.09 5.53 4.77
N HIS A 106 -21.09 4.65 4.67
CA HIS A 106 -22.39 4.83 5.29
C HIS A 106 -22.97 3.50 5.75
N TYR A 107 -23.71 3.55 6.84
CA TYR A 107 -24.60 2.49 7.26
C TYR A 107 -25.67 2.25 6.19
N ASN A 108 -26.02 0.99 5.99
CA ASN A 108 -27.03 0.60 5.03
C ASN A 108 -28.07 -0.32 5.67
N ASP A 109 -27.60 -1.39 6.31
CA ASP A 109 -28.44 -2.30 7.09
C ASP A 109 -27.60 -2.97 8.19
N VAL A 110 -28.27 -3.56 9.19
CA VAL A 110 -27.63 -4.18 10.36
C VAL A 110 -26.78 -5.40 9.99
N ASP A 111 -27.04 -6.02 8.85
CA ASP A 111 -26.35 -7.20 8.32
C ASP A 111 -25.57 -6.89 7.03
N ARG A 112 -25.29 -5.61 6.77
CA ARG A 112 -24.55 -5.15 5.60
C ARG A 112 -23.37 -4.27 5.99
N LEU A 113 -22.17 -4.68 5.56
CA LEU A 113 -20.93 -3.94 5.78
C LEU A 113 -20.36 -3.46 4.45
N LEU A 114 -20.14 -2.16 4.35
CA LEU A 114 -19.45 -1.52 3.24
C LEU A 114 -18.03 -1.16 3.68
N GLY A 115 -17.10 -1.17 2.73
CA GLY A 115 -15.74 -0.78 3.03
C GLY A 115 -14.80 -0.84 1.83
N ILE A 116 -13.51 -0.77 2.14
CA ILE A 116 -12.39 -0.76 1.22
C ILE A 116 -11.57 -2.03 1.47
N TYR A 117 -11.20 -2.71 0.40
CA TYR A 117 -10.29 -3.85 0.39
C TYR A 117 -9.03 -3.48 -0.38
N LEU A 118 -7.87 -3.65 0.25
CA LEU A 118 -6.57 -3.29 -0.31
C LEU A 118 -5.69 -4.53 -0.46
N THR A 119 -5.00 -4.62 -1.60
CA THR A 119 -3.91 -5.58 -1.85
C THR A 119 -2.83 -4.92 -2.68
N LEU A 120 -1.60 -5.43 -2.66
CA LEU A 120 -0.62 -5.06 -3.67
C LEU A 120 -0.94 -5.73 -5.02
N VAL A 121 -0.69 -5.03 -6.13
CA VAL A 121 -0.92 -5.54 -7.49
C VAL A 121 -0.11 -6.80 -7.77
N ASP A 122 1.08 -6.93 -7.19
CA ASP A 122 1.96 -8.09 -7.33
C ASP A 122 1.71 -9.19 -6.28
N GLY A 123 0.77 -8.97 -5.36
CA GLY A 123 0.46 -9.89 -4.26
C GLY A 123 1.51 -9.91 -3.15
N GLY A 124 2.44 -8.95 -3.12
CA GLY A 124 3.44 -8.81 -2.07
C GLY A 124 2.86 -8.41 -0.71
N THR A 125 3.75 -8.19 0.26
CA THR A 125 3.41 -7.69 1.59
C THR A 125 3.57 -6.18 1.69
N PHE A 126 2.76 -5.56 2.54
CA PHE A 126 2.80 -4.14 2.85
C PHE A 126 2.49 -3.87 4.33
N SER A 127 2.71 -2.64 4.76
CA SER A 127 2.22 -2.11 6.03
C SER A 127 1.15 -1.05 5.79
N LEU A 128 0.09 -1.05 6.60
CA LEU A 128 -0.91 0.02 6.65
C LEU A 128 -0.53 0.98 7.79
N GLU A 129 -0.23 2.23 7.46
CA GLU A 129 0.37 3.18 8.41
C GLU A 129 -0.61 4.23 8.93
N SER A 130 -1.48 4.74 8.06
CA SER A 130 -2.49 5.71 8.49
C SER A 130 -3.70 5.76 7.58
N LEU A 131 -4.77 6.32 8.15
CA LEU A 131 -6.03 6.60 7.48
C LEU A 131 -6.55 7.94 7.99
N ASP A 132 -6.85 8.87 7.09
CA ASP A 132 -7.60 10.05 7.45
C ASP A 132 -9.09 9.71 7.51
N TYR A 133 -9.75 10.16 8.57
CA TYR A 133 -11.16 9.91 8.78
C TYR A 133 -11.92 11.14 9.26
N GLN A 134 -13.21 11.19 8.97
CA GLN A 134 -14.12 12.17 9.53
C GLN A 134 -15.45 11.52 9.89
N LEU A 135 -15.86 11.63 11.15
CA LEU A 135 -17.14 11.10 11.62
C LEU A 135 -18.32 11.88 11.00
N ARG A 136 -19.35 11.14 10.59
CA ARG A 136 -20.61 11.68 10.09
C ARG A 136 -21.76 11.41 11.05
N GLU A 137 -22.87 12.10 10.82
CA GLU A 137 -24.09 11.88 11.58
C GLU A 137 -24.62 10.46 11.35
N ASN A 138 -24.72 9.68 12.44
CA ASN A 138 -25.15 8.29 12.43
C ASN A 138 -26.52 8.17 13.11
N SER A 139 -27.53 7.73 12.37
CA SER A 139 -28.82 7.34 12.97
C SER A 139 -28.80 5.91 13.49
N ASP A 140 -28.00 5.04 12.86
CA ASP A 140 -27.95 3.61 13.10
C ASP A 140 -26.52 3.07 12.96
N ALA A 141 -26.32 1.82 13.39
CA ALA A 141 -25.03 1.14 13.35
C ALA A 141 -25.23 -0.33 12.96
N ILE A 142 -24.19 -0.94 12.42
CA ILE A 142 -24.19 -2.38 12.08
C ILE A 142 -24.37 -3.24 13.35
N ALA A 143 -24.93 -4.45 13.19
CA ALA A 143 -25.23 -5.34 14.30
C ALA A 143 -24.02 -5.56 15.23
N GLY A 144 -24.24 -5.39 16.54
CA GLY A 144 -23.20 -5.50 17.57
C GLY A 144 -22.54 -4.17 17.96
N TYR A 145 -22.82 -3.08 17.23
CA TYR A 145 -22.28 -1.75 17.49
C TYR A 145 -23.39 -0.74 17.86
N SER A 146 -22.98 0.45 18.28
CA SER A 146 -23.87 1.55 18.69
C SER A 146 -23.42 2.87 18.04
N THR A 147 -24.36 3.80 17.87
CA THR A 147 -24.08 5.17 17.44
C THR A 147 -23.46 6.03 18.53
N ASP A 148 -23.52 5.60 19.81
CA ASP A 148 -22.86 6.28 20.93
C ASP A 148 -21.33 6.22 20.83
N ASP A 149 -20.80 5.25 20.08
CA ASP A 149 -19.37 5.03 19.88
C ASP A 149 -19.14 4.37 18.52
N THR A 150 -19.03 5.19 17.48
CA THR A 150 -18.74 4.72 16.12
C THR A 150 -17.31 4.19 16.06
N LYS A 151 -17.12 3.08 15.35
CA LYS A 151 -15.83 2.40 15.19
C LYS A 151 -15.33 2.48 13.76
N ILE A 152 -14.02 2.62 13.61
CA ILE A 152 -13.32 2.14 12.41
C ILE A 152 -12.98 0.66 12.66
N LEU A 153 -13.24 -0.17 11.67
CA LEU A 153 -13.09 -1.62 11.68
C LEU A 153 -11.99 -1.98 10.68
N ILE A 154 -10.89 -2.55 11.16
CA ILE A 154 -9.76 -2.93 10.31
C ILE A 154 -9.41 -4.39 10.54
N SER A 155 -9.30 -5.18 9.47
CA SER A 155 -8.90 -6.58 9.57
C SER A 155 -8.12 -7.06 8.36
N THR A 156 -7.23 -8.02 8.54
CA THR A 156 -6.54 -8.70 7.43
C THR A 156 -7.37 -9.86 6.87
N THR A 157 -8.45 -10.25 7.54
CA THR A 157 -9.36 -11.31 7.12
C THR A 157 -10.78 -10.95 7.45
N PHE A 158 -11.73 -11.25 6.56
CA PHE A 158 -13.14 -11.06 6.84
C PHE A 158 -13.94 -12.18 6.19
N ASP A 159 -14.73 -12.88 7.00
CA ASP A 159 -15.70 -13.88 6.54
C ASP A 159 -17.11 -13.33 6.75
N PRO A 160 -17.85 -13.00 5.68
CA PRO A 160 -19.18 -12.44 5.81
C PRO A 160 -20.17 -13.45 6.40
N THR A 161 -19.87 -14.75 6.40
CA THR A 161 -20.76 -15.76 7.00
C THR A 161 -20.76 -15.75 8.53
N GLU A 162 -19.78 -15.07 9.14
CA GLU A 162 -19.67 -14.88 10.58
C GLU A 162 -20.08 -13.44 10.98
N PRO A 163 -20.52 -13.20 12.23
CA PRO A 163 -20.85 -11.85 12.71
C PRO A 163 -19.65 -10.89 12.62
N VAL A 164 -19.88 -9.60 12.34
CA VAL A 164 -18.80 -8.60 12.30
C VAL A 164 -18.04 -8.50 13.62
N LEU A 165 -18.78 -8.54 14.74
CA LEU A 165 -18.22 -8.44 16.07
C LEU A 165 -17.20 -9.56 16.31
N GLY A 166 -15.95 -9.17 16.60
CA GLY A 166 -14.84 -10.09 16.86
C GLY A 166 -14.00 -10.47 15.64
N GLN A 167 -14.32 -10.00 14.44
CA GLN A 167 -13.50 -10.22 13.24
C GLN A 167 -12.51 -9.08 12.95
N PHE A 168 -12.68 -7.92 13.60
CA PHE A 168 -11.94 -6.69 13.32
C PHE A 168 -11.19 -6.17 14.55
N THR A 169 -10.06 -5.53 14.31
CA THR A 169 -9.49 -4.57 15.25
C THR A 169 -10.35 -3.31 15.21
N GLU A 170 -10.81 -2.86 16.38
CA GLU A 170 -11.77 -1.77 16.50
C GLU A 170 -11.10 -0.51 17.07
N VAL A 171 -11.24 0.61 16.37
CA VAL A 171 -10.78 1.92 16.84
C VAL A 171 -11.98 2.80 17.15
N SER A 172 -12.10 3.22 18.42
CA SER A 172 -13.17 4.11 18.88
C SER A 172 -13.00 5.52 18.30
N LEU A 173 -14.04 6.01 17.64
CA LEU A 173 -14.15 7.42 17.23
C LEU A 173 -15.01 8.23 18.21
N GLY A 174 -15.76 7.55 19.09
CA GLY A 174 -16.81 8.19 19.88
C GLY A 174 -17.97 8.64 18.99
N ASN A 175 -18.58 9.78 19.34
CA ASN A 175 -19.77 10.32 18.67
C ASN A 175 -19.70 11.85 18.44
N GLN A 176 -18.50 12.45 18.54
CA GLN A 176 -18.35 13.89 18.38
C GLN A 176 -18.36 14.29 16.91
N LEU A 177 -19.45 14.94 16.49
CA LEU A 177 -19.64 15.44 15.13
C LEU A 177 -18.96 16.81 14.91
N GLY A 178 -18.77 17.17 13.63
CA GLY A 178 -18.30 18.50 13.21
C GLY A 178 -16.80 18.74 13.34
N LEU A 179 -16.03 17.70 13.64
CA LEU A 179 -14.57 17.75 13.62
C LEU A 179 -14.05 17.73 12.17
N PRO A 180 -12.89 18.36 11.88
CA PRO A 180 -12.21 18.18 10.60
C PRO A 180 -11.74 16.72 10.45
N PHE A 181 -11.21 16.38 9.27
CA PHE A 181 -10.48 15.13 9.11
C PHE A 181 -9.38 14.99 10.17
N GLN A 182 -9.28 13.79 10.72
CA GLN A 182 -8.30 13.38 11.72
C GLN A 182 -7.51 12.20 11.16
N THR A 183 -6.23 12.14 11.50
CA THR A 183 -5.37 11.02 11.10
C THR A 183 -5.35 9.95 12.18
N LEU A 184 -5.77 8.74 11.82
CA LEU A 184 -5.55 7.54 12.61
C LEU A 184 -4.20 6.95 12.22
N ASN A 185 -3.25 6.93 13.14
CA ASN A 185 -1.98 6.21 12.95
C ASN A 185 -2.13 4.76 13.40
N LEU A 186 -1.58 3.85 12.61
CA LEU A 186 -1.71 2.41 12.74
C LEU A 186 -0.31 1.79 12.81
N THR A 187 -0.12 0.86 13.75
CA THR A 187 1.16 0.15 13.94
C THR A 187 0.99 -1.37 14.00
N GLU A 188 -0.26 -1.82 14.01
CA GLU A 188 -0.65 -3.22 14.21
C GLU A 188 -0.72 -4.00 12.89
N PHE A 189 -0.62 -3.32 11.75
CA PHE A 189 -0.83 -3.87 10.40
C PHE A 189 0.46 -3.82 9.58
N GLU A 190 1.45 -4.58 10.02
CA GLU A 190 2.74 -4.77 9.34
C GLU A 190 2.83 -6.16 8.70
N ASP A 191 3.61 -6.28 7.62
CA ASP A 191 3.84 -7.56 6.90
C ASP A 191 2.53 -8.26 6.45
N ILE A 192 1.52 -7.49 6.03
CA ILE A 192 0.21 -7.99 5.61
C ILE A 192 0.11 -8.07 4.08
N THR A 193 -0.69 -9.00 3.55
CA THR A 193 -0.92 -9.12 2.10
C THR A 193 -2.24 -8.50 1.66
N GLN A 194 -3.13 -8.21 2.61
CA GLN A 194 -4.46 -7.66 2.36
C GLN A 194 -5.02 -6.99 3.61
N VAL A 195 -5.93 -6.03 3.42
CA VAL A 195 -6.68 -5.41 4.52
C VAL A 195 -8.08 -5.00 4.08
N TYR A 196 -9.03 -5.18 4.99
CA TYR A 196 -10.41 -4.67 4.94
C TYR A 196 -10.51 -3.49 5.90
N ILE A 197 -10.98 -2.35 5.41
CA ILE A 197 -11.21 -1.12 6.18
C ILE A 197 -12.67 -0.75 6.02
N ALA A 198 -13.39 -0.69 7.12
CA ALA A 198 -14.81 -0.34 7.17
C ALA A 198 -15.12 0.49 8.42
N SER A 199 -16.39 0.85 8.58
CA SER A 199 -16.86 1.54 9.78
C SER A 199 -18.16 0.91 10.28
N SER A 200 -18.42 1.02 11.59
CA SER A 200 -19.66 0.52 12.19
C SER A 200 -20.88 1.40 11.89
N GLY A 201 -20.65 2.59 11.33
CA GLY A 201 -21.65 3.59 10.93
C GLY A 201 -21.08 4.47 9.81
N ASP A 202 -21.60 5.68 9.61
CA ASP A 202 -21.10 6.62 8.60
C ASP A 202 -19.81 7.31 9.02
N VAL A 203 -18.80 7.20 8.15
CA VAL A 203 -17.48 7.80 8.31
C VAL A 203 -16.95 8.16 6.91
N ASN A 204 -16.33 9.31 6.73
CA ASN A 204 -15.56 9.59 5.52
C ASN A 204 -14.14 9.08 5.70
N PHE A 205 -13.60 8.42 4.67
CA PHE A 205 -12.22 7.95 4.61
C PHE A 205 -11.45 8.66 3.51
N ASP A 206 -10.19 9.01 3.79
CA ASP A 206 -9.29 9.61 2.81
C ASP A 206 -7.81 9.33 3.16
N ASN A 207 -6.90 9.68 2.25
CA ASN A 207 -5.44 9.63 2.41
C ASN A 207 -4.93 8.34 3.11
N ILE A 208 -5.29 7.17 2.59
CA ILE A 208 -4.82 5.90 3.16
C ILE A 208 -3.35 5.72 2.81
N THR A 209 -2.49 5.70 3.83
CA THR A 209 -1.05 5.55 3.64
C THR A 209 -0.63 4.11 3.85
N ALA A 210 0.00 3.52 2.83
CA ALA A 210 0.50 2.15 2.87
C ALA A 210 1.87 2.02 2.21
N ASN A 211 2.72 1.17 2.79
CA ASN A 211 4.10 0.98 2.34
C ASN A 211 4.32 -0.45 1.88
N SER A 212 4.65 -0.63 0.59
CA SER A 212 5.10 -1.95 0.11
C SER A 212 6.41 -2.32 0.78
N ILE A 213 6.54 -3.57 1.20
CA ILE A 213 7.72 -4.10 1.86
C ILE A 213 8.52 -4.87 0.79
N PRO A 214 9.73 -4.41 0.42
CA PRO A 214 10.52 -5.07 -0.60
C PRO A 214 10.84 -6.51 -0.20
N GLU A 215 10.55 -7.46 -1.10
CA GLU A 215 10.91 -8.87 -0.91
C GLU A 215 12.42 -9.02 -0.61
N PRO A 216 12.84 -9.87 0.36
CA PRO A 216 14.26 -10.06 0.69
C PRO A 216 15.10 -10.49 -0.52
N SER A 217 14.50 -11.18 -1.49
CA SER A 217 15.16 -11.62 -2.72
C SER A 217 15.59 -10.46 -3.62
N SER A 218 14.85 -9.34 -3.63
CA SER A 218 15.20 -8.09 -4.31
C SER A 218 16.49 -7.50 -3.72
N LEU A 219 16.60 -7.51 -2.39
CA LEU A 219 17.79 -7.04 -1.67
C LEU A 219 19.02 -7.92 -1.93
N VAL A 220 18.84 -9.23 -2.01
CA VAL A 220 19.91 -10.19 -2.34
C VAL A 220 20.33 -10.08 -3.81
N GLY A 221 19.38 -9.85 -4.74
CA GLY A 221 19.67 -9.58 -6.15
C GLY A 221 20.55 -8.34 -6.33
N LEU A 222 20.25 -7.27 -5.60
CA LEU A 222 21.07 -6.06 -5.51
C LEU A 222 22.49 -6.33 -4.98
N LEU A 223 22.60 -7.11 -3.91
CA LEU A 223 23.90 -7.51 -3.34
C LEU A 223 24.72 -8.40 -4.31
N LEU A 224 24.06 -9.30 -5.06
CA LEU A 224 24.72 -10.18 -6.02
C LEU A 224 25.23 -9.42 -7.24
N VAL A 225 24.47 -8.46 -7.78
CA VAL A 225 24.93 -7.58 -8.88
C VAL A 225 26.12 -6.72 -8.43
N GLY A 226 26.10 -6.21 -7.20
CA GLY A 226 27.23 -5.49 -6.59
C GLY A 226 28.49 -6.37 -6.45
N SER A 227 28.32 -7.65 -6.08
CA SER A 227 29.44 -8.58 -5.90
C SER A 227 30.04 -9.07 -7.23
N MET A 228 29.23 -9.27 -8.28
CA MET A 228 29.72 -9.66 -9.61
C MET A 228 30.57 -8.58 -10.27
N GLY A 229 30.23 -7.29 -10.07
CA GLY A 229 31.08 -6.17 -10.50
C GLY A 229 32.49 -6.20 -9.89
N PHE A 230 32.65 -6.77 -8.69
CA PHE A 230 33.95 -6.93 -8.01
C PHE A 230 34.75 -8.12 -8.55
N CYS A 231 34.08 -9.21 -8.92
CA CYS A 231 34.73 -10.42 -9.45
C CYS A 231 35.27 -10.24 -10.88
N PHE A 232 34.60 -9.46 -11.74
CA PHE A 232 35.09 -9.23 -13.11
C PHE A 232 36.35 -8.35 -13.18
N ARG A 233 36.55 -7.43 -12.21
CA ARG A 233 37.77 -6.59 -12.15
C ARG A 233 39.03 -7.34 -11.75
N ARG A 234 38.92 -8.51 -11.11
CA ARG A 234 40.11 -9.25 -10.65
C ARG A 234 40.78 -10.07 -11.77
N LYS A 235 40.08 -10.35 -12.87
CA LYS A 235 40.59 -11.16 -13.98
C LYS A 235 41.38 -10.37 -15.03
N GLU A 236 41.23 -9.04 -15.10
CA GLU A 236 41.98 -8.20 -16.04
C GLU A 236 43.36 -7.75 -15.53
N SER A 237 43.71 -8.03 -14.27
CA SER A 237 45.00 -7.68 -13.68
C SER A 237 46.12 -8.73 -13.88
N GLN A 238 45.89 -9.78 -14.68
CA GLN A 238 46.87 -10.87 -14.90
C GLN A 238 47.18 -11.19 -16.38
N ARG A 239 47.22 -10.18 -17.25
CA ARG A 239 47.82 -10.33 -18.59
C ARG A 239 48.84 -9.24 -18.86
#